data_AF-A0A7S0VUG6-F1
#
_entry.id   AF-A0A7S0VUG6-F1
#
_cell.length_a   1.000
_cell.length_b   1.000
_cell.length_c   1.000
_cell.angle_alpha   90.00
_cell.angle_beta   90.00
_cell.angle_gamma   90.00
#
_symmetry.space_group_name_H-M   'P 1'
#
loop_
_entity.id
_entity.type
_entity.pdbx_description
1 polymer ?
#
loop_
_entity_poly.entity_id
_entity_poly.type
_entity_poly.pdbx_seq_one_letter_code
_entity_poly.pdbx_strand_id
1 'polypeptide(L)'
;VLMTQEGDKNPLPEWLSDQTWDDLKGFWNVKMALRLIWERRLGNKSRFAAYMRVLPEEYSTTLFFTAEEVRELQCPLLMESALDDQKYFLWVWERLETIVKDPPSKE
;
A
#
# COMPACT_ATOMS: atom_id res chain seq x y z
N VAL A 1 5.93 -1.60 -16.85
CA VAL A 1 4.77 -2.40 -16.38
C VAL A 1 4.35 -1.83 -15.03
N LEU A 2 3.09 -1.93 -14.62
CA LEU A 2 2.65 -1.44 -13.30
C LEU A 2 3.12 -2.36 -12.16
N MET A 3 3.17 -3.66 -12.44
CA MET A 3 3.72 -4.67 -11.54
C MET A 3 5.20 -4.42 -11.23
N THR A 4 5.58 -4.64 -9.97
CA THR A 4 6.94 -4.60 -9.46
C THR A 4 7.39 -6.02 -9.16
N GLN A 5 8.53 -6.43 -9.71
CA GLN A 5 9.16 -7.72 -9.46
C GLN A 5 10.27 -7.61 -8.41
N GLU A 6 10.66 -8.74 -7.85
CA GLU A 6 11.84 -8.80 -6.98
C GLU A 6 13.10 -8.46 -7.80
N GLY A 7 13.88 -7.49 -7.33
CA GLY A 7 15.08 -7.01 -8.03
C GLY A 7 14.85 -5.89 -9.04
N ASP A 8 13.61 -5.43 -9.24
CA ASP A 8 13.36 -4.22 -10.03
C ASP A 8 14.07 -3.01 -9.40
N LYS A 9 14.71 -2.19 -10.24
CA LYS A 9 15.24 -0.89 -9.83
C LYS A 9 14.12 -0.01 -9.29
N ASN A 10 14.46 0.83 -8.32
CA ASN A 10 13.55 1.79 -7.73
C ASN A 10 12.87 2.65 -8.81
N PRO A 11 11.56 2.52 -9.02
CA PRO A 11 10.86 3.30 -10.03
C PRO A 11 10.42 4.68 -9.51
N LEU A 12 10.68 4.98 -8.23
CA LEU A 12 10.18 6.14 -7.50
C LEU A 12 11.32 7.00 -6.90
N PRO A 13 12.42 7.30 -7.63
CA PRO A 13 13.62 7.90 -7.04
C PRO A 13 13.40 9.32 -6.47
N GLU A 14 12.37 10.03 -6.95
CA GLU A 14 12.00 11.35 -6.44
C GLU A 14 11.25 11.30 -5.09
N TRP A 15 10.72 10.13 -4.72
CA TRP A 15 9.91 9.95 -3.51
C TRP A 15 10.54 9.01 -2.50
N LEU A 16 11.28 7.99 -2.94
CA LEU A 16 11.95 7.01 -2.09
C LEU A 16 13.40 6.85 -2.52
N SER A 17 14.30 6.71 -1.55
CA SER A 17 15.70 6.38 -1.84
C SER A 17 15.84 4.93 -2.35
N ASP A 18 16.89 4.64 -3.11
CA ASP A 18 17.17 3.27 -3.57
C ASP A 18 17.38 2.30 -2.38
N GLN A 19 18.04 2.78 -1.32
CA GLN A 19 18.21 2.01 -0.10
C GLN A 19 16.86 1.63 0.53
N THR A 20 15.94 2.60 0.63
CA THR A 20 14.59 2.36 1.12
C THR A 20 13.83 1.34 0.26
N TRP A 21 13.99 1.43 -1.06
CA TRP A 21 13.37 0.48 -1.97
C TRP A 21 13.93 -0.94 -1.78
N ASP A 22 15.24 -1.06 -1.55
CA ASP A 22 15.90 -2.33 -1.28
C ASP A 22 15.54 -2.90 0.10
N ASP A 23 15.33 -2.05 1.11
CA ASP A 23 14.88 -2.45 2.45
C ASP A 23 13.47 -3.06 2.43
N LEU A 24 12.66 -2.76 1.40
CA LEU A 24 11.35 -3.37 1.16
C LEU A 24 11.43 -4.71 0.41
N LYS A 25 12.63 -5.30 0.25
CA LYS A 25 12.77 -6.64 -0.32
C LYS A 25 11.97 -7.67 0.48
N GLY A 26 11.23 -8.53 -0.22
CA GLY A 26 10.29 -9.47 0.38
C GLY A 26 8.87 -8.92 0.61
N PHE A 27 8.68 -7.60 0.57
CA PHE A 27 7.38 -6.94 0.73
C PHE A 27 6.81 -6.48 -0.62
N TRP A 28 6.58 -7.43 -1.53
CA TRP A 28 6.13 -7.13 -2.91
C TRP A 28 4.80 -6.36 -2.95
N ASN A 29 3.88 -6.69 -2.06
CA ASN A 29 2.57 -6.04 -1.90
C ASN A 29 2.72 -4.57 -1.50
N VAL A 30 3.67 -4.26 -0.61
CA VAL A 30 3.99 -2.88 -0.18
C VAL A 30 4.61 -2.09 -1.33
N LYS A 31 5.55 -2.69 -2.08
CA LYS A 31 6.15 -2.07 -3.28
C LYS A 31 5.09 -1.75 -4.33
N MET A 32 4.13 -2.66 -4.54
CA MET A 32 3.00 -2.44 -5.43
C MET A 32 2.09 -1.30 -4.94
N ALA A 33 1.76 -1.26 -3.66
CA ALA A 33 0.93 -0.20 -3.08
C ALA A 33 1.60 1.17 -3.23
N LEU A 34 2.91 1.29 -2.94
CA LEU A 34 3.67 2.51 -3.14
C LEU A 34 3.70 2.93 -4.61
N ARG A 35 3.88 1.97 -5.53
CA ARG A 35 3.82 2.27 -6.97
C ARG A 35 2.44 2.82 -7.38
N LEU A 36 1.35 2.21 -6.89
CA LEU A 36 -0.01 2.70 -7.16
C LEU A 36 -0.24 4.11 -6.60
N ILE A 37 0.21 4.39 -5.38
CA ILE A 37 0.11 5.71 -4.76
C ILE A 37 0.88 6.75 -5.58
N TRP A 38 2.08 6.43 -6.03
CA TRP A 38 2.88 7.31 -6.89
C TRP A 38 2.18 7.63 -8.21
N GLU A 39 1.72 6.59 -8.92
CA GLU A 39 1.03 6.77 -10.20
C GLU A 39 -0.26 7.59 -10.05
N ARG A 40 -0.98 7.42 -8.92
CA ARG A 40 -2.14 8.24 -8.58
C ARG A 40 -1.76 9.71 -8.37
N ARG A 41 -0.62 9.99 -7.72
CA ARG A 41 -0.11 11.36 -7.51
C ARG A 41 0.31 12.05 -8.80
N LEU A 42 0.87 11.33 -9.76
CA LEU A 42 1.18 11.86 -11.08
C LEU A 42 -0.07 12.31 -11.86
N GLY A 43 -1.26 11.84 -11.47
CA GLY A 43 -2.52 12.20 -12.10
C GLY A 43 -2.50 11.92 -13.61
N ASN A 44 -2.85 12.91 -14.42
CA ASN A 44 -2.88 12.78 -15.88
C ASN A 44 -1.50 12.56 -16.52
N LYS A 45 -0.40 12.82 -15.80
CA LYS A 45 0.96 12.52 -16.28
C LYS A 45 1.31 11.03 -16.17
N SER A 46 0.55 10.26 -15.39
CA SER A 46 0.74 8.81 -15.30
C SER A 46 0.35 8.14 -16.60
N ARG A 47 1.21 7.24 -17.10
CA ARG A 47 0.86 6.30 -18.18
C ARG A 47 -0.36 5.43 -17.82
N PHE A 48 -0.64 5.25 -16.53
CA PHE A 48 -1.75 4.46 -16.00
C PHE A 48 -2.94 5.32 -15.56
N ALA A 49 -2.99 6.60 -15.92
CA ALA A 49 -4.06 7.51 -15.51
C ALA A 49 -5.49 7.02 -15.82
N ALA A 50 -5.66 6.28 -16.92
CA ALA A 50 -6.96 5.66 -17.26
C ALA A 50 -7.33 4.53 -16.28
N TYR A 51 -6.35 3.71 -15.89
CA TYR A 51 -6.54 2.64 -14.92
C TYR A 51 -6.79 3.21 -13.51
N MET A 52 -6.04 4.24 -13.11
CA MET A 52 -6.23 4.91 -11.81
C MET A 52 -7.64 5.49 -11.64
N ARG A 53 -8.26 5.97 -12.73
CA ARG A 53 -9.61 6.56 -12.72
C ARG A 53 -10.74 5.57 -12.52
N VAL A 54 -10.51 4.28 -12.78
CA VAL A 54 -11.54 3.24 -12.62
C VAL A 54 -11.35 2.43 -11.34
N LEU A 55 -10.32 2.72 -10.55
CA LEU A 55 -10.13 2.08 -9.27
C LEU A 55 -11.22 2.50 -8.29
N PRO A 56 -11.78 1.56 -7.50
CA PRO A 56 -12.65 1.89 -6.38
C PRO A 56 -11.99 2.89 -5.43
N GLU A 57 -12.79 3.83 -4.94
CA GLU A 57 -12.37 4.75 -3.88
C GLU A 57 -12.39 4.07 -2.51
N GLU A 58 -13.26 3.07 -2.34
CA GLU A 58 -13.45 2.32 -1.11
C GLU A 58 -13.45 0.82 -1.40
N TYR A 59 -12.96 0.05 -0.43
CA TYR A 59 -12.95 -1.41 -0.48
C TYR A 59 -13.56 -1.95 0.81
N SER A 60 -14.45 -2.93 0.68
CA SER A 60 -15.05 -3.64 1.82
C SER A 60 -14.18 -4.84 2.22
N THR A 61 -12.98 -4.57 2.72
CA THR A 61 -12.06 -5.59 3.24
C THR A 61 -12.13 -5.68 4.76
N THR A 62 -11.82 -6.85 5.31
CA THR A 62 -11.70 -7.10 6.77
C THR A 62 -10.77 -6.11 7.47
N LEU A 63 -9.82 -5.54 6.73
CA LEU A 63 -8.96 -4.46 7.19
C LEU A 63 -9.72 -3.28 7.83
N PHE A 64 -10.91 -2.97 7.31
CA PHE A 64 -11.71 -1.81 7.76
C PHE A 64 -12.85 -2.21 8.70
N PHE A 65 -12.92 -3.48 9.11
CA PHE A 65 -13.95 -3.93 10.03
C PHE A 65 -13.71 -3.35 11.42
N THR A 66 -14.79 -2.86 12.02
CA THR A 66 -14.89 -2.52 13.44
C THR A 66 -14.73 -3.77 14.31
N ALA A 67 -14.46 -3.56 15.60
CA ALA A 67 -14.39 -4.66 16.56
C ALA A 67 -15.70 -5.45 16.63
N GLU A 68 -16.83 -4.78 16.46
CA GLU A 68 -18.17 -5.37 16.34
C GLU A 68 -18.27 -6.27 15.10
N GLU A 69 -17.93 -5.76 13.91
CA GLU A 69 -17.98 -6.52 12.65
C GLU A 69 -17.05 -7.74 12.65
N VAL A 70 -15.87 -7.64 13.29
CA VAL A 70 -14.99 -8.80 13.47
C VAL A 70 -15.66 -9.84 14.38
N ARG A 71 -16.34 -9.43 15.46
CA ARG A 71 -17.07 -10.38 16.32
C ARG A 71 -18.24 -11.06 15.61
N GLU A 72 -18.87 -10.37 14.66
CA GLU A 72 -19.98 -10.90 13.87
C GLU A 72 -19.56 -12.02 12.89
N LEU A 73 -18.27 -12.17 12.61
CA LEU A 73 -17.77 -13.31 11.83
C LEU A 73 -18.07 -14.66 12.48
N GLN A 74 -18.21 -14.70 13.82
CA GLN A 74 -18.57 -15.88 14.62
C GLN A 74 -17.75 -17.14 14.33
N CYS A 75 -16.59 -16.99 13.71
CA CYS A 75 -15.69 -18.07 13.31
C CYS A 75 -14.29 -17.70 13.82
N PRO A 76 -13.75 -18.41 14.83
CA PRO A 76 -12.47 -18.04 15.45
C PRO A 76 -11.32 -17.87 14.45
N LEU A 77 -11.25 -18.72 13.42
CA LEU A 77 -10.21 -18.66 12.39
C LEU A 77 -10.31 -17.39 11.52
N LEU A 78 -11.53 -16.99 11.13
CA LEU A 78 -11.73 -15.78 10.34
C LEU A 78 -11.51 -14.52 11.18
N MET A 79 -11.89 -14.57 12.46
CA MET A 79 -11.62 -13.50 13.41
C MET A 79 -10.12 -13.28 13.61
N GLU A 80 -9.37 -14.36 13.82
CA GLU A 80 -7.91 -14.32 13.97
C GLU A 80 -7.24 -13.78 12.70
N SER A 81 -7.61 -14.31 11.53
CA SER A 81 -7.10 -13.82 10.24
C SER A 81 -7.36 -12.32 10.03
N ALA A 82 -8.58 -11.84 10.33
CA ALA A 82 -8.92 -10.42 10.19
C ALA A 82 -8.08 -9.54 11.12
N LEU A 83 -7.90 -9.96 12.38
CA LEU A 83 -7.09 -9.23 13.35
C LEU A 83 -5.61 -9.23 12.96
N ASP A 84 -5.09 -10.32 12.40
CA ASP A 84 -3.71 -10.40 11.95
C ASP A 84 -3.45 -9.55 10.70
N ASP A 85 -4.39 -9.51 9.76
CA ASP A 85 -4.34 -8.58 8.62
C ASP A 85 -4.33 -7.12 9.07
N GLN A 86 -5.18 -6.77 10.05
CA GLN A 86 -5.24 -5.42 10.64
C GLN A 86 -3.93 -5.05 11.34
N LYS A 87 -3.37 -5.95 12.16
CA LYS A 87 -2.07 -5.75 12.82
C LYS A 87 -0.94 -5.58 11.80
N TYR A 88 -0.91 -6.44 10.78
CA TYR A 88 0.10 -6.37 9.72
C TYR A 88 0.03 -5.03 8.98
N PHE A 89 -1.18 -4.58 8.63
CA PHE A 89 -1.37 -3.29 7.97
C PHE A 89 -0.88 -2.12 8.84
N LEU A 90 -1.25 -2.07 10.12
CA LEU A 90 -0.79 -1.03 11.04
C LEU A 90 0.73 -1.02 11.17
N TRP A 91 1.35 -2.20 11.32
CA TRP A 91 2.80 -2.32 11.36
C TRP A 91 3.47 -1.80 10.08
N VAL A 92 2.92 -2.14 8.91
CA VAL A 92 3.42 -1.59 7.63
C VAL A 92 3.24 -0.09 7.58
N TRP A 93 2.08 0.43 8.00
CA TRP A 93 1.77 1.86 7.98
C TRP A 93 2.75 2.67 8.84
N GLU A 94 2.94 2.28 10.10
CA GLU A 94 3.90 2.92 11.01
C GLU A 94 5.32 2.88 10.44
N ARG A 95 5.72 1.74 9.86
CA ARG A 95 7.04 1.60 9.25
C ARG A 95 7.18 2.51 8.04
N LEU A 96 6.15 2.63 7.20
CA LEU A 96 6.15 3.56 6.07
C LEU A 96 6.20 5.02 6.52
N GLU A 97 5.53 5.43 7.58
CA GLU A 97 5.63 6.81 8.10
C GLU A 97 7.07 7.17 8.51
N THR A 98 7.82 6.22 9.07
CA THR A 98 9.23 6.46 9.42
C THR A 98 10.17 6.55 8.22
N ILE A 99 9.78 5.91 7.11
CA ILE A 99 10.60 5.72 5.92
C ILE A 99 10.28 6.78 4.86
N VAL A 100 9.01 7.12 4.71
CA VAL A 100 8.48 8.07 3.73
C VAL A 100 8.37 9.44 4.40
N LYS A 101 9.46 10.21 4.41
CA LYS A 101 9.38 11.63 4.78
C LYS A 101 8.46 12.37 3.80
N ASP A 102 7.75 13.38 4.31
CA ASP A 102 6.64 14.07 3.68
C ASP A 102 6.72 14.18 2.14
N PRO A 103 5.60 13.96 1.42
CA PRO A 103 5.57 14.06 -0.03
C PRO A 103 6.10 15.42 -0.51
N PRO A 104 6.83 15.50 -1.63
CA PRO A 104 7.21 16.78 -2.20
C PRO A 104 5.95 17.63 -2.40
N SER A 105 6.02 18.84 -1.86
CA SER A 105 4.98 19.86 -1.87
C SER A 105 4.30 19.96 -3.24
N LYS A 106 2.97 20.12 -3.24
CA LYS A 106 2.23 20.56 -4.41
C LYS A 106 2.65 22.00 -4.73
N GLU A 107 3.69 22.16 -5.56
CA GLU A 107 3.82 23.35 -6.41
C GLU A 107 2.82 23.29 -7.57
#